data_AF-A0A5J4U8V0-F1
#
_entry.id   AF-A0A5J4U8V0-F1
#
_cell.length_a   1.000
_cell.length_b   1.000
_cell.length_c   1.000
_cell.angle_alpha   90.00
_cell.angle_beta   90.00
_cell.angle_gamma   90.00
#
_symmetry.space_group_name_H-M   'P 1'
#
loop_
_entity.id
_entity.type
_entity.pdbx_description
1 polymer ?
#
loop_
_entity_poly.entity_id
_entity_poly.type
_entity_poly.pdbx_seq_one_letter_code
_entity_poly.pdbx_strand_id
1 'polypeptide(L)'
;SKKEPGDIKYKGKTVCYKNNGCVTHMNNKEIAGNAKIEDGQTIALEVNMSTNPRTLTFFINGQQQPISISNIPSSIKFWINLRAQKQSFTLTRFERIQTSSTTSLLNSKVLQWGQVWNTDIVQEWNLLVKWTGDLSEDDLKLLFNPLGAESVVMLKTEVGIDERQAKINFKTQLDAQNALDQTNNKIIKGSVLEIEMQQQQINDQINSLGELLYEQIKKIDISNAGKITGMLLEFDIQDLVKMLEDPHQLFHKVQQAQKDIGKAVANEQAPLGPIIPETLFPDQETAQQRGNVIIHAPDNYDHSSIAYIPIIKRGIVRFEGIFQNHKDFPYQIGIADASVIFDSKKEPGDIK
;
A
#
# COMPACT_ATOMS: atom_id res chain seq x y z
N SER A 1 -27.08 -10.27 -12.42
CA SER A 1 -26.50 -9.59 -13.59
C SER A 1 -25.28 -8.80 -13.12
N LYS A 2 -24.09 -9.15 -13.62
CA LYS A 2 -22.85 -8.40 -13.34
C LYS A 2 -22.94 -7.09 -14.14
N LYS A 3 -23.33 -5.98 -13.50
CA LYS A 3 -23.23 -4.65 -14.10
C LYS A 3 -21.73 -4.37 -14.28
N GLU A 4 -21.29 -4.20 -15.52
CA GLU A 4 -19.97 -3.65 -15.81
C GLU A 4 -19.85 -2.26 -15.17
N PRO A 5 -18.75 -1.92 -14.49
CA PRO A 5 -18.58 -0.59 -13.93
C PRO A 5 -18.38 0.39 -15.09
N GLY A 6 -19.28 1.36 -15.22
CA GLY A 6 -19.05 2.49 -16.12
C GLY A 6 -17.74 3.21 -15.76
N ASP A 7 -17.21 3.98 -16.71
CA ASP A 7 -15.96 4.71 -16.55
C ASP A 7 -15.99 5.61 -15.30
N ILE A 8 -15.26 5.25 -14.24
CA ILE A 8 -15.06 6.15 -13.10
C ILE A 8 -14.17 7.29 -13.57
N LYS A 9 -14.63 8.54 -13.42
CA LYS A 9 -13.94 9.71 -13.98
C LYS A 9 -12.51 9.86 -13.47
N TYR A 10 -12.28 9.59 -12.19
CA TYR A 10 -10.99 9.76 -11.52
C TYR A 10 -10.28 8.43 -11.23
N LYS A 11 -10.60 7.37 -11.99
CA LYS A 11 -9.98 6.04 -11.88
C LYS A 11 -8.45 6.13 -11.80
N GLY A 12 -7.89 5.64 -10.70
CA GLY A 12 -6.44 5.60 -10.47
C GLY A 12 -5.79 6.94 -10.15
N LYS A 13 -6.58 8.00 -9.91
CA LYS A 13 -6.07 9.35 -9.64
C LYS A 13 -6.35 9.83 -8.22
N THR A 14 -7.13 9.10 -7.42
CA THR A 14 -7.48 9.48 -6.04
C THR A 14 -7.41 8.30 -5.11
N VAL A 15 -6.97 8.51 -3.87
CA VAL A 15 -7.21 7.59 -2.76
C VAL A 15 -8.21 8.25 -1.81
N CYS A 16 -9.21 7.50 -1.40
CA CYS A 16 -10.28 7.95 -0.54
C CYS A 16 -10.32 7.11 0.74
N TYR A 17 -10.38 7.77 1.89
CA TYR A 17 -10.76 7.20 3.16
C TYR A 17 -12.22 7.57 3.43
N LYS A 18 -13.09 6.57 3.48
CA LYS A 18 -14.52 6.76 3.70
C LYS A 18 -14.84 6.82 5.19
N ASN A 19 -15.96 7.44 5.53
CA ASN A 19 -16.46 7.51 6.90
C ASN A 19 -16.57 6.15 7.61
N ASN A 20 -16.84 5.06 6.88
CA ASN A 20 -16.90 3.69 7.41
C ASN A 20 -15.53 3.03 7.68
N GLY A 21 -14.42 3.74 7.44
CA GLY A 21 -13.05 3.23 7.59
C GLY A 21 -12.51 2.52 6.35
N CYS A 22 -13.32 2.30 5.32
CA CYS A 22 -12.84 1.69 4.09
C CYS A 22 -11.99 2.64 3.27
N VAL A 23 -10.99 2.10 2.57
CA VAL A 23 -10.18 2.84 1.60
C VAL A 23 -10.53 2.41 0.17
N THR A 24 -10.60 3.35 -0.77
CA THR A 24 -10.86 3.08 -2.21
C THR A 24 -9.86 3.78 -3.14
N HIS A 25 -9.70 3.26 -4.36
CA HIS A 25 -8.79 3.82 -5.38
C HIS A 25 -9.23 3.61 -6.86
N MET A 26 -8.95 2.44 -7.46
CA MET A 26 -9.10 2.22 -8.92
C MET A 26 -10.55 1.95 -9.37
N ASN A 27 -11.24 1.07 -8.67
CA ASN A 27 -12.53 0.49 -9.07
C ASN A 27 -13.63 0.77 -8.04
N ASN A 28 -13.40 1.73 -7.14
CA ASN A 28 -14.22 2.00 -5.96
C ASN A 28 -14.49 0.79 -5.05
N LYS A 29 -13.73 -0.32 -5.20
CA LYS A 29 -13.83 -1.45 -4.29
C LYS A 29 -13.32 -0.99 -2.92
N GLU A 30 -14.16 -1.18 -1.91
CA GLU A 30 -13.86 -0.85 -0.53
C GLU A 30 -12.92 -1.89 0.08
N ILE A 31 -11.81 -1.41 0.63
CA ILE A 31 -10.88 -2.21 1.42
C ILE A 31 -11.10 -1.86 2.89
N ALA A 32 -11.69 -2.80 3.63
CA ALA A 32 -11.91 -2.69 5.06
C ALA A 32 -10.64 -3.04 5.85
N GLY A 33 -10.52 -2.50 7.07
CA GLY A 33 -9.40 -2.77 7.98
C GLY A 33 -8.99 -1.59 8.85
N ASN A 34 -9.43 -0.37 8.52
CA ASN A 34 -9.27 0.80 9.40
C ASN A 34 -10.53 1.05 10.21
N ALA A 35 -10.39 1.87 11.26
CA ALA A 35 -11.51 2.30 12.10
C ALA A 35 -12.48 3.23 11.35
N LYS A 36 -13.74 3.24 11.76
CA LYS A 36 -14.73 4.23 11.33
C LYS A 36 -14.36 5.61 11.89
N ILE A 37 -14.70 6.69 11.17
CA ILE A 37 -14.66 8.05 11.73
C ILE A 37 -15.93 8.27 12.56
N GLU A 38 -15.78 8.53 13.85
CA GLU A 38 -16.89 8.85 14.76
C GLU A 38 -16.97 10.36 15.05
N ASP A 39 -18.13 10.81 15.53
CA ASP A 39 -18.38 12.21 15.86
C ASP A 39 -17.30 12.76 16.82
N GLY A 40 -16.66 13.85 16.41
CA GLY A 40 -15.65 14.55 17.21
C GLY A 40 -14.24 13.95 17.16
N GLN A 41 -14.02 12.85 16.43
CA GLN A 41 -12.69 12.30 16.22
C GLN A 41 -11.90 13.11 15.18
N THR A 42 -10.58 13.17 15.35
CA THR A 42 -9.69 13.68 14.31
C THR A 42 -9.33 12.57 13.32
N ILE A 43 -9.30 12.92 12.04
CA ILE A 43 -8.72 12.10 10.97
C ILE A 43 -7.52 12.85 10.40
N ALA A 44 -6.36 12.18 10.37
CA ALA A 44 -5.15 12.71 9.77
C ALA A 44 -4.66 11.84 8.61
N LEU A 45 -4.17 12.50 7.58
CA LEU A 45 -3.42 11.91 6.48
C LEU A 45 -1.99 12.41 6.57
N GLU A 46 -1.04 11.49 6.69
CA GLU A 46 0.38 11.78 6.66
C GLU A 46 0.96 11.23 5.36
N VAL A 47 1.52 12.11 4.53
CA VAL A 47 2.23 11.70 3.32
C VAL A 47 3.72 11.84 3.54
N ASN A 48 4.49 10.78 3.23
CA ASN A 48 5.93 10.85 3.16
C ASN A 48 6.34 10.96 1.69
N MET A 49 6.66 12.18 1.27
CA MET A 49 7.13 12.44 -0.09
C MET A 49 8.65 12.29 -0.21
N SER A 50 9.36 12.06 0.90
CA SER A 50 10.82 11.96 0.99
C SER A 50 11.36 10.56 0.74
N THR A 51 10.52 9.53 0.83
CA THR A 51 10.90 8.14 0.59
C THR A 51 10.57 7.69 -0.84
N ASN A 52 11.27 6.66 -1.32
CA ASN A 52 10.87 5.85 -2.45
C ASN A 52 10.73 4.41 -1.94
N PRO A 53 9.51 3.84 -1.91
CA PRO A 53 8.26 4.42 -2.39
C PRO A 53 7.76 5.57 -1.50
N ARG A 54 7.04 6.54 -2.10
CA ARG A 54 6.31 7.57 -1.35
C ARG A 54 5.08 6.94 -0.70
N THR A 55 4.74 7.35 0.52
CA THR A 55 3.67 6.70 1.29
C THR A 55 2.58 7.66 1.75
N LEU A 56 1.40 7.12 2.00
CA LEU A 56 0.27 7.75 2.68
C LEU A 56 -0.17 6.85 3.83
N THR A 57 -0.26 7.42 5.02
CA THR A 57 -0.71 6.75 6.25
C THR A 57 -1.85 7.54 6.89
N PHE A 58 -2.82 6.82 7.44
CA PHE A 58 -3.97 7.43 8.11
C PHE A 58 -3.87 7.31 9.63
N PHE A 59 -4.45 8.27 10.34
CA PHE A 59 -4.53 8.28 11.81
C PHE A 59 -5.90 8.72 12.28
N ILE A 60 -6.48 8.01 13.24
CA ILE A 60 -7.70 8.42 13.95
C ILE A 60 -7.32 8.78 15.38
N ASN A 61 -7.60 10.00 15.84
CA ASN A 61 -7.17 10.50 17.16
C ASN A 61 -5.67 10.28 17.42
N GLY A 62 -4.85 10.46 16.39
CA GLY A 62 -3.40 10.22 16.45
C GLY A 62 -2.97 8.75 16.41
N GLN A 63 -3.90 7.79 16.43
CA GLN A 63 -3.58 6.35 16.32
C GLN A 63 -3.47 5.94 14.85
N GLN A 64 -2.31 5.40 14.47
CA GLN A 64 -2.07 4.91 13.12
C GLN A 64 -3.04 3.79 12.74
N GLN A 65 -3.54 3.83 11.51
CA GLN A 65 -4.47 2.84 10.98
C GLN A 65 -3.73 1.69 10.25
N PRO A 66 -4.27 0.46 10.25
CA PRO A 66 -3.58 -0.72 9.69
C PRO A 66 -3.32 -0.67 8.18
N ILE A 67 -4.14 0.04 7.41
CA ILE A 67 -3.99 0.16 5.96
C ILE A 67 -3.23 1.44 5.63
N SER A 68 -2.16 1.30 4.86
CA SER A 68 -1.40 2.41 4.26
C SER A 68 -1.29 2.23 2.75
N ILE A 69 -0.91 3.31 2.06
CA ILE A 69 -0.69 3.30 0.60
C ILE A 69 0.78 3.61 0.35
N SER A 70 1.39 2.90 -0.59
CA SER A 70 2.71 3.21 -1.12
C SER A 70 2.65 3.50 -2.62
N ASN A 71 3.75 4.00 -3.16
CA ASN A 71 3.88 4.45 -4.55
C ASN A 71 2.94 5.60 -4.94
N ILE A 72 2.58 6.47 -3.99
CA ILE A 72 1.76 7.65 -4.30
C ILE A 72 2.48 8.59 -5.31
N PRO A 73 1.73 9.38 -6.11
CA PRO A 73 2.29 10.25 -7.13
C PRO A 73 3.33 11.23 -6.59
N SER A 74 4.24 11.70 -7.46
CA SER A 74 5.28 12.67 -7.07
C SER A 74 4.75 14.08 -6.74
N SER A 75 3.47 14.34 -7.05
CA SER A 75 2.77 15.56 -6.69
C SER A 75 1.31 15.26 -6.39
N ILE A 76 0.87 15.60 -5.19
CA ILE A 76 -0.49 15.33 -4.73
C ILE A 76 -1.14 16.57 -4.13
N LYS A 77 -2.46 16.53 -3.96
CA LYS A 77 -3.21 17.48 -3.16
C LYS A 77 -4.15 16.75 -2.22
N PHE A 78 -4.41 17.33 -1.05
CA PHE A 78 -5.42 16.84 -0.13
C PHE A 78 -6.81 17.28 -0.59
N TRP A 79 -7.83 16.51 -0.26
CA TRP A 79 -9.21 16.86 -0.55
C TRP A 79 -10.17 16.26 0.47
N ILE A 80 -11.35 16.86 0.58
CA ILE A 80 -12.48 16.36 1.35
C ILE A 80 -13.73 16.29 0.47
N ASN A 81 -14.69 15.45 0.85
CA ASN A 81 -16.04 15.46 0.29
C ASN A 81 -17.09 15.56 1.39
N LEU A 82 -18.00 16.51 1.22
CA LEU A 82 -19.16 16.76 2.06
C LEU A 82 -20.44 16.53 1.25
N ARG A 83 -21.53 16.17 1.94
CA ARG A 83 -22.84 15.93 1.31
C ARG A 83 -24.02 16.24 2.22
N ALA A 84 -23.90 16.00 3.53
CA ALA A 84 -24.99 16.28 4.46
C ALA A 84 -25.22 17.79 4.60
N GLN A 85 -26.48 18.19 4.78
CA GLN A 85 -26.80 19.58 5.06
C GLN A 85 -26.09 20.08 6.32
N LYS A 86 -25.44 21.26 6.22
CA LYS A 86 -24.67 21.86 7.32
C LYS A 86 -23.55 20.94 7.86
N GLN A 87 -23.20 19.89 7.14
CA GLN A 87 -22.03 19.09 7.46
C GLN A 87 -20.80 19.99 7.34
N SER A 88 -19.82 19.80 8.20
CA SER A 88 -18.60 20.59 8.14
C SER A 88 -17.35 19.75 8.29
N PHE A 89 -16.25 20.32 7.79
CA PHE A 89 -14.90 19.86 8.05
C PHE A 89 -14.09 21.03 8.58
N THR A 90 -13.52 20.86 9.76
CA THR A 90 -12.60 21.83 10.37
C THR A 90 -11.18 21.33 10.18
N LEU A 91 -10.36 22.09 9.45
CA LEU A 91 -8.93 21.80 9.33
C LEU A 91 -8.22 22.22 10.62
N THR A 92 -7.68 21.26 11.38
CA THR A 92 -7.05 21.51 12.68
C THR A 92 -5.53 21.57 12.59
N ARG A 93 -4.93 20.85 11.64
CA ARG A 93 -3.47 20.84 11.46
C ARG A 93 -3.12 20.58 10.00
N PHE A 94 -2.30 21.47 9.45
CA PHE A 94 -1.71 21.29 8.13
C PHE A 94 -0.28 21.80 8.16
N GLU A 95 0.70 20.89 8.14
CA GLU A 95 2.09 21.27 8.33
C GLU A 95 3.08 20.27 7.73
N ARG A 96 4.32 20.73 7.54
CA ARG A 96 5.48 19.86 7.32
C ARG A 96 6.11 19.49 8.65
N ILE A 97 6.20 18.19 8.90
CA ILE A 97 6.84 17.63 10.10
C ILE A 97 8.23 17.08 9.75
N GLN A 98 9.13 17.07 10.74
CA GLN A 98 10.50 16.62 10.56
C GLN A 98 10.59 15.09 10.44
N THR A 99 9.86 14.38 11.30
CA THR A 99 9.94 12.93 11.43
C THR A 99 8.57 12.31 11.21
N SER A 100 8.55 11.18 10.51
CA SER A 100 7.34 10.37 10.32
C SER A 100 6.76 9.99 11.69
N SER A 101 5.44 10.10 11.84
CA SER A 101 4.72 9.60 13.03
C SER A 101 4.43 8.11 12.93
N THR A 102 4.86 7.46 11.84
CA THR A 102 4.54 6.07 11.54
C THR A 102 5.35 5.09 12.37
N THR A 103 4.71 4.02 12.83
CA THR A 103 5.32 2.86 13.49
C THR A 103 4.98 1.57 12.75
N SER A 104 5.76 0.51 13.00
CA SER A 104 5.44 -0.83 12.51
C SER A 104 4.22 -1.38 13.25
N LEU A 105 3.17 -1.73 12.50
CA LEU A 105 1.94 -2.31 13.04
C LEU A 105 1.84 -3.80 12.67
N LEU A 106 1.46 -4.64 13.63
CA LEU A 106 1.17 -6.05 13.37
C LEU A 106 -0.06 -6.15 12.45
N ASN A 107 0.01 -7.02 11.43
CA ASN A 107 -1.05 -7.23 10.44
C ASN A 107 -1.39 -5.99 9.59
N SER A 108 -0.47 -5.03 9.46
CA SER A 108 -0.67 -3.89 8.55
C SER A 108 -0.72 -4.33 7.09
N LYS A 109 -1.58 -3.68 6.29
CA LYS A 109 -1.67 -3.91 4.85
C LYS A 109 -1.16 -2.68 4.09
N VAL A 110 -0.15 -2.86 3.26
CA VAL A 110 0.35 -1.81 2.36
C VAL A 110 -0.25 -2.03 0.97
N LEU A 111 -1.05 -1.06 0.53
CA LEU A 111 -1.68 -1.07 -0.79
C LEU A 111 -0.86 -0.24 -1.78
N GLN A 112 -0.77 -0.67 -3.04
CA GLN A 112 0.01 0.03 -4.06
C GLN A 112 -0.89 0.98 -4.86
N TRP A 113 -0.52 2.24 -4.97
CA TRP A 113 -1.17 3.18 -5.88
C TRP A 113 -1.11 2.66 -7.33
N GLY A 114 -2.17 2.91 -8.10
CA GLY A 114 -2.31 2.48 -9.50
C GLY A 114 -2.74 1.03 -9.67
N GLN A 115 -2.76 0.22 -8.60
CA GLN A 115 -3.20 -1.17 -8.64
C GLN A 115 -4.67 -1.32 -8.25
N VAL A 116 -5.30 -2.38 -8.78
CA VAL A 116 -6.62 -2.83 -8.33
C VAL A 116 -6.44 -3.56 -7.01
N TRP A 117 -7.08 -3.06 -5.95
CA TRP A 117 -7.01 -3.69 -4.63
C TRP A 117 -8.06 -4.77 -4.50
N ASN A 118 -7.61 -5.99 -4.18
CA ASN A 118 -8.48 -7.12 -3.94
C ASN A 118 -8.44 -7.54 -2.46
N THR A 119 -9.60 -7.96 -1.97
CA THR A 119 -9.83 -8.54 -0.64
C THR A 119 -9.29 -9.96 -0.52
N ASP A 120 -9.02 -10.60 -1.66
CA ASP A 120 -8.84 -12.06 -1.74
C ASP A 120 -7.38 -12.50 -1.80
N ILE A 121 -6.43 -11.55 -1.75
CA ILE A 121 -5.02 -11.87 -1.55
C ILE A 121 -4.77 -11.83 -0.05
N VAL A 122 -5.10 -12.94 0.61
CA VAL A 122 -4.48 -13.27 1.90
C VAL A 122 -3.02 -13.55 1.57
N GLN A 123 -2.09 -12.97 2.32
CA GLN A 123 -0.69 -13.32 2.20
C GLN A 123 -0.55 -14.79 2.62
N GLU A 124 -0.45 -15.70 1.65
CA GLU A 124 -0.40 -17.14 1.89
C GLU A 124 1.01 -17.57 2.31
N TRP A 125 1.16 -17.97 3.57
CA TRP A 125 2.36 -18.68 4.02
C TRP A 125 2.31 -20.09 3.49
N ASN A 126 3.32 -20.51 2.74
CA ASN A 126 3.30 -21.83 2.16
C ASN A 126 4.67 -22.50 2.16
N LEU A 127 4.64 -23.82 2.31
CA LEU A 127 5.78 -24.71 2.19
C LEU A 127 5.67 -25.47 0.87
N LEU A 128 6.75 -25.50 0.11
CA LEU A 128 6.92 -26.41 -1.01
C LEU A 128 7.58 -27.68 -0.47
N VAL A 129 6.88 -28.79 -0.59
CA VAL A 129 7.34 -30.11 -0.14
C VAL A 129 7.67 -30.93 -1.39
N LYS A 130 8.89 -31.43 -1.47
CA LYS A 130 9.36 -32.32 -2.54
C LYS A 130 9.79 -33.66 -1.95
N TRP A 131 9.52 -34.75 -2.66
CA TRP A 131 9.95 -36.08 -2.24
C TRP A 131 10.03 -37.04 -3.42
N THR A 132 10.80 -38.10 -3.25
CA THR A 132 10.82 -39.27 -4.16
C THR A 132 10.14 -40.46 -3.49
N GLY A 133 9.32 -41.21 -4.21
CA GLY A 133 8.61 -42.39 -3.69
C GLY A 133 7.11 -42.20 -3.50
N ASP A 134 6.47 -43.14 -2.80
CA ASP A 134 5.01 -43.32 -2.82
C ASP A 134 4.28 -42.72 -1.61
N LEU A 135 4.48 -41.42 -1.36
CA LEU A 135 3.61 -40.67 -0.45
C LEU A 135 2.36 -40.16 -1.18
N SER A 136 1.23 -40.29 -0.49
CA SER A 136 -0.09 -39.82 -0.94
C SER A 136 -0.45 -38.47 -0.32
N GLU A 137 -1.47 -37.81 -0.87
CA GLU A 137 -2.03 -36.57 -0.30
C GLU A 137 -2.51 -36.78 1.15
N ASP A 138 -3.10 -37.93 1.45
CA ASP A 138 -3.60 -38.25 2.79
C ASP A 138 -2.46 -38.39 3.81
N ASP A 139 -1.30 -38.90 3.39
CA ASP A 139 -0.11 -38.99 4.24
C ASP A 139 0.42 -37.59 4.59
N LEU A 140 0.45 -36.69 3.61
CA LEU A 140 0.84 -35.30 3.83
C LEU A 140 -0.16 -34.57 4.73
N LYS A 141 -1.46 -34.77 4.55
CA LYS A 141 -2.49 -34.23 5.45
C LYS A 141 -2.32 -34.73 6.88
N LEU A 142 -2.04 -36.02 7.07
CA LEU A 142 -1.83 -36.60 8.40
C LEU A 142 -0.60 -35.98 9.08
N LEU A 143 0.44 -35.63 8.31
CA LEU A 143 1.65 -34.99 8.82
C LEU A 143 1.46 -33.50 9.13
N PHE A 144 0.83 -32.74 8.24
CA PHE A 144 0.82 -31.28 8.30
C PHE A 144 -0.42 -30.68 8.97
N ASN A 145 -1.57 -31.34 8.96
CA ASN A 145 -2.78 -30.82 9.63
C ASN A 145 -2.57 -30.61 11.15
N PRO A 146 -1.90 -31.53 11.89
CA PRO A 146 -1.60 -31.31 13.31
C PRO A 146 -0.66 -30.13 13.56
N LEU A 147 0.10 -29.71 12.54
CA LEU A 147 1.03 -28.59 12.58
C LEU A 147 0.39 -27.27 12.12
N GLY A 148 -0.93 -27.25 11.91
CA GLY A 148 -1.69 -26.04 11.57
C GLY A 148 -1.84 -25.78 10.07
N ALA A 149 -1.64 -26.79 9.21
CA ALA A 149 -1.89 -26.62 7.78
C ALA A 149 -3.39 -26.38 7.48
N GLU A 150 -3.64 -25.38 6.64
CA GLU A 150 -4.98 -25.02 6.16
C GLU A 150 -5.38 -25.87 4.94
N SER A 151 -4.42 -26.16 4.06
CA SER A 151 -4.66 -27.00 2.89
C SER A 151 -3.38 -27.64 2.37
N VAL A 152 -3.53 -28.83 1.76
CA VAL A 152 -2.48 -29.55 1.03
C VAL A 152 -2.89 -29.59 -0.44
N VAL A 153 -2.03 -29.11 -1.33
CA VAL A 153 -2.29 -29.08 -2.78
C VAL A 153 -1.18 -29.85 -3.50
N MET A 154 -1.53 -30.98 -4.11
CA MET A 154 -0.62 -31.76 -4.94
C MET A 154 -0.32 -31.00 -6.24
N LEU A 155 0.96 -30.84 -6.58
CA LEU A 155 1.39 -30.17 -7.80
C LEU A 155 1.60 -31.20 -8.92
N LYS A 156 1.33 -30.79 -10.16
CA LYS A 156 1.57 -31.63 -11.33
C LYS A 156 3.08 -31.74 -11.56
N THR A 157 3.57 -32.95 -11.69
CA THR A 157 4.96 -33.24 -12.05
C THR A 157 5.11 -33.57 -13.53
N GLU A 158 6.29 -33.27 -14.07
CA GLU A 158 6.62 -33.60 -15.45
C GLU A 158 6.74 -35.11 -15.63
N VAL A 159 6.24 -35.61 -16.76
CA VAL A 159 6.22 -37.04 -17.07
C VAL A 159 7.66 -37.55 -17.20
N GLY A 160 8.05 -38.50 -16.36
CA GLY A 160 9.38 -39.13 -16.37
C GLY A 160 10.30 -38.74 -15.22
N ILE A 161 9.85 -37.87 -14.30
CA ILE A 161 10.57 -37.51 -13.07
C ILE A 161 9.87 -38.18 -11.88
N ASP A 162 10.62 -38.91 -11.04
CA ASP A 162 10.10 -39.61 -9.83
C ASP A 162 10.01 -38.68 -8.59
N GLU A 163 10.37 -37.41 -8.76
CA GLU A 163 10.16 -36.36 -7.77
C GLU A 163 8.71 -35.88 -7.82
N ARG A 164 8.02 -35.98 -6.69
CA ARG A 164 6.66 -35.50 -6.44
C ARG A 164 6.70 -34.22 -5.63
N GLN A 165 5.72 -33.33 -5.85
CA GLN A 165 5.68 -32.03 -5.19
C GLN A 165 4.28 -31.69 -4.65
N ALA A 166 4.23 -30.99 -3.53
CA ALA A 166 3.00 -30.47 -2.93
C ALA A 166 3.23 -29.08 -2.32
N LYS A 167 2.19 -28.25 -2.34
CA LYS A 167 2.14 -26.96 -1.64
C LYS A 167 1.29 -27.11 -0.37
N ILE A 168 1.86 -26.79 0.78
CA ILE A 168 1.16 -26.79 2.07
C ILE A 168 0.93 -25.34 2.49
N ASN A 169 -0.33 -24.93 2.65
CA ASN A 169 -0.67 -23.55 3.00
C ASN A 169 -0.95 -23.44 4.50
N PHE A 170 -0.53 -22.32 5.08
CA PHE A 170 -0.69 -21.96 6.48
C PHE A 170 -1.24 -20.54 6.59
N LYS A 171 -2.00 -20.32 7.67
CA LYS A 171 -2.56 -19.00 7.98
C LYS A 171 -1.50 -18.04 8.53
N THR A 172 -0.47 -18.56 9.21
CA THR A 172 0.56 -17.74 9.87
C THR A 172 1.97 -18.20 9.52
N GLN A 173 2.92 -17.27 9.57
CA GLN A 173 4.34 -17.57 9.40
C GLN A 173 4.86 -18.54 10.47
N LEU A 174 4.38 -18.39 11.70
CA LEU A 174 4.84 -19.19 12.83
C LEU A 174 4.47 -20.67 12.65
N ASP A 175 3.25 -20.95 12.21
CA ASP A 175 2.81 -22.32 11.95
C ASP A 175 3.60 -22.95 10.79
N ALA A 176 3.84 -22.17 9.72
CA ALA A 176 4.68 -22.61 8.60
C ALA A 176 6.13 -22.91 9.04
N GLN A 177 6.74 -22.04 9.86
CA GLN A 177 8.10 -22.25 10.36
C GLN A 177 8.17 -23.45 11.31
N ASN A 178 7.23 -23.57 12.24
CA ASN A 178 7.13 -24.72 13.15
C ASN A 178 6.96 -26.03 12.38
N ALA A 179 6.17 -26.01 11.31
CA ALA A 179 6.00 -27.17 10.44
C ALA A 179 7.30 -27.51 9.70
N LEU A 180 7.99 -26.51 9.12
CA LEU A 180 9.28 -26.68 8.45
C LEU A 180 10.32 -27.32 9.40
N ASP A 181 10.51 -26.74 10.59
CA ASP A 181 11.48 -27.21 11.58
C ASP A 181 11.21 -28.66 12.03
N GLN A 182 9.95 -29.05 12.09
CA GLN A 182 9.55 -30.39 12.52
C GLN A 182 9.57 -31.43 11.41
N THR A 183 9.55 -31.04 10.13
CA THR A 183 9.32 -31.99 9.03
C THR A 183 10.46 -32.05 8.03
N ASN A 184 11.30 -31.02 7.95
CA ASN A 184 12.40 -30.98 6.98
C ASN A 184 13.38 -32.14 7.22
N ASN A 185 13.77 -32.83 6.15
CA ASN A 185 14.66 -34.00 6.14
C ASN A 185 14.15 -35.23 6.91
N LYS A 186 12.86 -35.29 7.30
CA LYS A 186 12.30 -36.51 7.88
C LYS A 186 12.07 -37.57 6.81
N ILE A 187 12.32 -38.82 7.18
CA ILE A 187 12.00 -40.00 6.38
C ILE A 187 10.61 -40.49 6.76
N ILE A 188 9.66 -40.45 5.82
CA ILE A 188 8.28 -40.90 6.00
C ILE A 188 7.98 -41.98 4.95
N LYS A 189 7.60 -43.18 5.39
CA LYS A 189 7.38 -44.35 4.50
C LYS A 189 8.53 -44.61 3.51
N GLY A 190 9.77 -44.38 3.93
CA GLY A 190 10.96 -44.54 3.08
C GLY A 190 11.21 -43.41 2.07
N SER A 191 10.37 -42.37 2.04
CA SER A 191 10.57 -41.15 1.25
C SER A 191 11.20 -40.07 2.12
N VAL A 192 12.21 -39.36 1.60
CA VAL A 192 12.80 -38.19 2.25
C VAL A 192 12.00 -36.95 1.84
N LEU A 193 11.55 -36.16 2.81
CA LEU A 193 10.89 -34.88 2.55
C LEU A 193 11.94 -33.75 2.52
N GLU A 194 12.07 -33.11 1.38
CA GLU A 194 12.77 -31.83 1.23
C GLU A 194 11.73 -30.72 1.27
N ILE A 195 11.84 -29.83 2.27
CA ILE A 195 10.81 -28.83 2.53
C ILE A 195 11.46 -27.46 2.55
N GLU A 196 10.88 -26.56 1.77
CA GLU A 196 11.33 -25.19 1.66
C GLU A 196 10.16 -24.23 1.89
N MET A 197 10.36 -23.22 2.72
CA MET A 197 9.43 -22.11 2.81
C MET A 197 9.68 -21.16 1.64
N GLN A 198 8.70 -20.99 0.74
CA GLN A 198 8.89 -20.18 -0.48
C GLN A 198 9.37 -18.77 -0.18
N GLN A 199 8.89 -18.16 0.92
CA GLN A 199 9.32 -16.82 1.31
C GLN A 199 10.80 -16.77 1.72
N GLN A 200 11.34 -17.82 2.34
CA GLN A 200 12.75 -17.89 2.74
C GLN A 200 13.65 -18.03 1.52
N GLN A 201 13.28 -18.88 0.56
CA GLN A 201 14.01 -19.02 -0.71
C GLN A 201 14.04 -17.70 -1.49
N ILE A 202 12.91 -16.99 -1.54
CA ILE A 202 12.82 -15.66 -2.14
C ILE A 202 13.75 -14.68 -1.41
N ASN A 203 13.77 -14.69 -0.08
CA ASN A 203 14.64 -13.78 0.69
C ASN A 203 16.13 -14.09 0.48
N ASP A 204 16.53 -15.36 0.44
CA ASP A 204 17.92 -15.76 0.18
C ASP A 204 18.36 -15.40 -1.24
N GLN A 205 17.47 -15.53 -2.22
CA GLN A 205 17.69 -15.05 -3.59
C GLN A 205 17.83 -13.53 -3.64
N ILE A 206 16.95 -12.78 -2.97
CA ILE A 206 17.03 -11.31 -2.88
C ILE A 206 18.36 -10.88 -2.24
N ASN A 207 18.77 -11.53 -1.15
CA ASN A 207 20.04 -11.24 -0.47
C ASN A 207 21.23 -11.48 -1.41
N SER A 208 21.26 -12.63 -2.09
CA SER A 208 22.32 -12.98 -3.04
C SER A 208 22.38 -12.01 -4.22
N LEU A 209 21.23 -11.63 -4.78
CA LEU A 209 21.14 -10.62 -5.83
C LEU A 209 21.58 -9.23 -5.33
N GLY A 210 21.27 -8.90 -4.08
CA GLY A 210 21.67 -7.66 -3.43
C GLY A 210 23.18 -7.48 -3.34
N GLU A 211 23.89 -8.52 -2.95
CA GLU A 211 25.36 -8.50 -2.91
C GLU A 211 25.96 -8.29 -4.32
N LEU A 212 25.45 -9.00 -5.32
CA LEU A 212 25.90 -8.85 -6.72
C LEU A 212 25.62 -7.45 -7.27
N LEU A 213 24.42 -6.93 -7.04
CA LEU A 213 24.02 -5.57 -7.45
C LEU A 213 24.91 -4.53 -6.78
N TYR A 214 25.15 -4.65 -5.48
CA TYR A 214 26.00 -3.72 -4.73
C TYR A 214 27.39 -3.60 -5.35
N GLU A 215 28.02 -4.72 -5.71
CA GLU A 215 29.35 -4.72 -6.33
C GLU A 215 29.36 -4.13 -7.74
N GLN A 216 28.28 -4.25 -8.52
CA GLN A 216 28.16 -3.56 -9.82
C GLN A 216 27.90 -2.06 -9.64
N ILE A 217 27.00 -1.68 -8.74
CA ILE A 217 26.64 -0.28 -8.48
C ILE A 217 27.83 0.50 -7.93
N LYS A 218 28.65 -0.10 -7.06
CA LYS A 218 29.90 0.49 -6.56
C LYS A 218 30.82 1.01 -7.67
N LYS A 219 30.84 0.34 -8.83
CA LYS A 219 31.65 0.76 -9.98
C LYS A 219 31.09 2.01 -10.66
N ILE A 220 29.81 2.32 -10.46
CA ILE A 220 29.09 3.45 -11.05
C ILE A 220 29.01 4.61 -10.05
N ASP A 221 28.61 4.34 -8.81
CA ASP A 221 28.46 5.31 -7.73
C ASP A 221 28.82 4.68 -6.38
N ILE A 222 30.09 4.85 -6.00
CA ILE A 222 30.62 4.29 -4.75
C ILE A 222 30.00 4.93 -3.51
N SER A 223 29.64 6.21 -3.57
CA SER A 223 29.16 6.99 -2.43
C SER A 223 27.73 6.62 -2.05
N ASN A 224 26.89 6.25 -3.03
CA ASN A 224 25.49 5.91 -2.82
C ASN A 224 25.19 4.42 -2.99
N ALA A 225 26.19 3.58 -3.26
CA ALA A 225 26.00 2.16 -3.60
C ALA A 225 25.04 1.42 -2.67
N GLY A 226 25.18 1.56 -1.34
CA GLY A 226 24.31 0.87 -0.39
C GLY A 226 22.85 1.33 -0.47
N LYS A 227 22.63 2.66 -0.59
CA LYS A 227 21.29 3.24 -0.73
C LYS A 227 20.64 2.84 -2.04
N ILE A 228 21.37 2.92 -3.15
CA ILE A 228 20.87 2.55 -4.48
C ILE A 228 20.56 1.06 -4.52
N THR A 229 21.40 0.20 -3.95
CA THR A 229 21.14 -1.24 -3.86
C THR A 229 19.83 -1.51 -3.13
N GLY A 230 19.64 -0.91 -1.96
CA GLY A 230 18.38 -1.02 -1.21
C GLY A 230 17.16 -0.60 -2.03
N MET A 231 17.26 0.50 -2.79
CA MET A 231 16.18 0.94 -3.69
C MET A 231 15.92 -0.01 -4.85
N LEU A 232 16.95 -0.66 -5.40
CA LEU A 232 16.78 -1.62 -6.50
C LEU A 232 16.23 -2.97 -6.01
N LEU A 233 16.54 -3.39 -4.79
CA LEU A 233 16.02 -4.63 -4.21
C LEU A 233 14.49 -4.64 -4.01
N GLU A 234 13.82 -3.50 -4.22
CA GLU A 234 12.35 -3.41 -4.23
C GLU A 234 11.72 -3.88 -5.56
N PHE A 235 12.51 -4.06 -6.63
CA PHE A 235 12.03 -4.66 -7.87
C PHE A 235 11.84 -6.18 -7.72
N ASP A 236 11.01 -6.77 -8.58
CA ASP A 236 10.86 -8.22 -8.59
C ASP A 236 12.17 -8.91 -9.03
N ILE A 237 12.30 -10.19 -8.67
CA ILE A 237 13.51 -10.98 -8.92
C ILE A 237 13.87 -11.03 -10.41
N GLN A 238 12.87 -11.09 -11.31
CA GLN A 238 13.11 -11.20 -12.75
C GLN A 238 13.69 -9.90 -13.32
N ASP A 239 13.19 -8.77 -12.85
CA ASP A 239 13.73 -7.46 -13.19
C ASP A 239 15.14 -7.25 -12.60
N LEU A 240 15.40 -7.73 -11.38
CA LEU A 240 16.74 -7.70 -10.78
C LEU A 240 17.76 -8.52 -11.58
N VAL A 241 17.38 -9.71 -12.01
CA VAL A 241 18.22 -10.57 -12.86
C VAL A 241 18.51 -9.90 -14.20
N LYS A 242 17.50 -9.35 -14.89
CA LYS A 242 17.70 -8.62 -16.15
C LYS A 242 18.65 -7.43 -16.00
N MET A 243 18.57 -6.70 -14.88
CA MET A 243 19.49 -5.60 -14.60
C MET A 243 20.93 -6.09 -14.43
N LEU A 244 21.14 -7.25 -13.82
CA LEU A 244 22.47 -7.85 -13.70
C LEU A 244 23.01 -8.38 -15.04
N GLU A 245 22.15 -8.83 -15.94
CA GLU A 245 22.50 -9.32 -17.27
C GLU A 245 22.78 -8.20 -18.28
N ASP A 246 22.08 -7.06 -18.18
CA ASP A 246 22.22 -5.91 -19.09
C ASP A 246 22.81 -4.67 -18.36
N PRO A 247 24.11 -4.37 -18.59
CA PRO A 247 24.76 -3.19 -18.02
C PRO A 247 24.10 -1.85 -18.34
N HIS A 248 23.45 -1.71 -19.50
CA HIS A 248 22.76 -0.47 -19.87
C HIS A 248 21.49 -0.27 -19.05
N GLN A 249 20.75 -1.36 -18.79
CA GLN A 249 19.54 -1.31 -17.98
C GLN A 249 19.87 -0.97 -16.52
N LEU A 250 20.90 -1.60 -15.96
CA LEU A 250 21.39 -1.26 -14.61
C LEU A 250 21.82 0.19 -14.53
N PHE A 251 22.62 0.68 -15.48
CA PHE A 251 23.09 2.06 -15.49
C PHE A 251 21.92 3.06 -15.49
N HIS A 252 20.91 2.85 -16.33
CA HIS A 252 19.73 3.70 -16.38
C HIS A 252 18.95 3.69 -15.05
N LYS A 253 18.81 2.52 -14.42
CA LYS A 253 18.15 2.39 -13.10
C LYS A 253 18.94 3.05 -11.98
N VAL A 254 20.27 2.94 -12.00
CA VAL A 254 21.17 3.63 -11.08
C VAL A 254 21.05 5.15 -11.24
N GLN A 255 21.03 5.68 -12.46
CA GLN A 255 20.81 7.11 -12.70
C GLN A 255 19.46 7.59 -12.17
N GLN A 256 18.41 6.79 -12.34
CA GLN A 256 17.09 7.10 -11.78
C GLN A 256 17.12 7.12 -10.25
N ALA A 257 17.77 6.15 -9.62
CA ALA A 257 17.95 6.10 -8.18
C ALA A 257 18.76 7.31 -7.65
N GLN A 258 19.84 7.71 -8.34
CA GLN A 258 20.62 8.91 -8.01
C GLN A 258 19.76 10.18 -8.03
N LYS A 259 18.91 10.32 -9.06
CA LYS A 259 17.97 11.45 -9.16
C LYS A 259 16.97 11.45 -7.99
N ASP A 260 16.52 10.28 -7.56
CA ASP A 260 15.59 10.14 -6.45
C ASP A 260 16.27 10.40 -5.09
N ILE A 261 17.54 10.03 -4.91
CA ILE A 261 18.36 10.44 -3.77
C ILE A 261 18.52 11.96 -3.72
N GLY A 262 18.80 12.60 -4.86
CA GLY A 262 18.87 14.07 -4.95
C GLY A 262 17.56 14.75 -4.54
N LYS A 263 16.41 14.17 -4.92
CA LYS A 263 15.10 14.65 -4.46
C LYS A 263 14.92 14.43 -2.95
N ALA A 264 15.34 13.29 -2.40
CA ALA A 264 15.25 13.03 -0.96
C ALA A 264 16.04 14.07 -0.15
N VAL A 265 17.25 14.42 -0.58
CA VAL A 265 18.06 15.50 0.02
C VAL A 265 17.36 16.86 -0.08
N ALA A 266 16.77 17.20 -1.23
CA ALA A 266 15.98 18.42 -1.37
C ALA A 266 14.70 18.40 -0.50
N ASN A 267 14.18 17.21 -0.18
CA ASN A 267 13.01 17.04 0.67
C ASN A 267 13.35 17.17 2.16
N GLU A 268 14.55 16.77 2.60
CA GLU A 268 15.07 17.04 3.95
C GLU A 268 15.24 18.54 4.22
N GLN A 269 15.43 19.34 3.16
CA GLN A 269 15.53 20.81 3.24
C GLN A 269 14.17 21.51 3.08
N ALA A 270 13.05 20.78 3.04
CA ALA A 270 11.74 21.39 2.94
C ALA A 270 11.42 22.23 4.20
N PRO A 271 10.79 23.42 4.07
CA PRO A 271 10.52 24.28 5.21
C PRO A 271 9.50 23.61 6.14
N LEU A 272 9.93 23.32 7.36
CA LEU A 272 9.10 22.75 8.42
C LEU A 272 8.04 23.74 8.91
N GLY A 273 7.02 23.20 9.57
CA GLY A 273 5.99 23.98 10.25
C GLY A 273 4.73 24.19 9.41
N PRO A 274 3.86 25.13 9.84
CA PRO A 274 2.53 25.30 9.30
C PRO A 274 2.51 25.58 7.79
N ILE A 275 1.61 24.92 7.10
CA ILE A 275 1.25 25.21 5.71
C ILE A 275 -0.04 26.02 5.74
N ILE A 276 -0.02 27.20 5.13
CA ILE A 276 -1.23 28.02 4.96
C ILE A 276 -2.04 27.42 3.79
N PRO A 277 -3.26 26.92 4.04
CA PRO A 277 -4.10 26.36 2.99
C PRO A 277 -4.82 27.45 2.19
N GLU A 278 -4.99 27.19 0.90
CA GLU A 278 -6.07 27.78 0.09
C GLU A 278 -6.97 26.64 -0.41
N THR A 279 -8.27 26.91 -0.52
CA THR A 279 -9.28 25.92 -0.90
C THR A 279 -9.73 26.14 -2.34
N LEU A 280 -9.87 25.04 -3.07
CA LEU A 280 -10.34 25.02 -4.44
C LEU A 280 -11.74 24.40 -4.48
N PHE A 281 -12.73 25.28 -4.52
CA PHE A 281 -14.13 24.93 -4.69
C PHE A 281 -14.47 24.73 -6.17
N PRO A 282 -15.10 23.61 -6.56
CA PRO A 282 -15.66 23.48 -7.90
C PRO A 282 -16.78 24.49 -8.18
N ASP A 283 -17.56 24.81 -7.15
CA ASP A 283 -18.60 25.83 -7.11
C ASP A 283 -18.79 26.33 -5.67
N GLN A 284 -19.37 27.51 -5.50
CA GLN A 284 -19.70 28.08 -4.19
C GLN A 284 -21.17 27.84 -3.78
N GLU A 285 -21.90 26.99 -4.53
CA GLU A 285 -23.31 26.65 -4.26
C GLU A 285 -23.42 25.52 -3.23
N THR A 286 -22.50 24.55 -3.29
CA THR A 286 -22.54 23.33 -2.49
C THR A 286 -21.87 23.47 -1.12
N ALA A 287 -20.84 24.31 -1.00
CA ALA A 287 -20.16 24.56 0.26
C ALA A 287 -19.49 25.94 0.30
N GLN A 288 -19.23 26.43 1.50
CA GLN A 288 -18.57 27.71 1.75
C GLN A 288 -17.50 27.57 2.83
N GLN A 289 -16.44 28.39 2.74
CA GLN A 289 -15.40 28.46 3.77
C GLN A 289 -15.67 29.59 4.76
N ARG A 290 -15.48 29.31 6.06
CA ARG A 290 -15.45 30.29 7.16
C ARG A 290 -14.23 30.02 8.03
N GLY A 291 -13.17 30.81 7.87
CA GLY A 291 -11.89 30.55 8.53
C GLY A 291 -11.29 29.21 8.09
N ASN A 292 -10.98 28.33 9.03
CA ASN A 292 -10.48 26.98 8.78
C ASN A 292 -11.59 25.91 8.64
N VAL A 293 -12.86 26.33 8.63
CA VAL A 293 -14.02 25.45 8.52
C VAL A 293 -14.62 25.54 7.11
N ILE A 294 -14.89 24.40 6.50
CA ILE A 294 -15.74 24.29 5.31
C ILE A 294 -17.10 23.77 5.74
N ILE A 295 -18.17 24.43 5.30
CA ILE A 295 -19.54 24.12 5.69
C ILE A 295 -20.36 23.87 4.42
N HIS A 296 -21.00 22.71 4.36
CA HIS A 296 -21.93 22.36 3.28
C HIS A 296 -23.20 23.21 3.34
N ALA A 297 -23.71 23.61 2.18
CA ALA A 297 -24.85 24.49 2.08
C ALA A 297 -26.10 23.92 2.78
N PRO A 298 -26.92 24.78 3.41
CA PRO A 298 -28.26 24.38 3.85
C PRO A 298 -29.09 24.00 2.62
N ASP A 299 -29.99 23.02 2.76
CA ASP A 299 -30.92 22.59 1.71
C ASP A 299 -30.27 22.04 0.42
N ASN A 300 -29.00 21.64 0.48
CA ASN A 300 -28.27 20.99 -0.61
C ASN A 300 -27.86 19.55 -0.21
N TYR A 301 -28.00 18.59 -1.13
CA TYR A 301 -27.62 17.18 -0.96
C TYR A 301 -26.66 16.66 -2.04
N ASP A 302 -26.20 17.54 -2.92
CA ASP A 302 -25.17 17.25 -3.90
C ASP A 302 -23.82 17.04 -3.20
N HIS A 303 -22.90 16.39 -3.89
CA HIS A 303 -21.55 16.19 -3.38
C HIS A 303 -20.70 17.45 -3.56
N SER A 304 -19.97 17.85 -2.52
CA SER A 304 -18.99 18.93 -2.59
C SER A 304 -17.59 18.38 -2.36
N SER A 305 -16.82 18.19 -3.44
CA SER A 305 -15.43 17.73 -3.42
C SER A 305 -14.47 18.93 -3.43
N ILE A 306 -13.91 19.31 -2.28
CA ILE A 306 -13.04 20.48 -2.15
C ILE A 306 -11.58 20.03 -2.03
N ALA A 307 -10.71 20.59 -2.87
CA ALA A 307 -9.26 20.34 -2.79
C ALA A 307 -8.54 21.46 -2.01
N TYR A 308 -7.42 21.11 -1.39
CA TYR A 308 -6.54 22.05 -0.71
C TYR A 308 -5.23 22.22 -1.48
N ILE A 309 -4.77 23.46 -1.58
CA ILE A 309 -3.43 23.83 -2.04
C ILE A 309 -2.65 24.45 -0.88
N PRO A 310 -1.30 24.41 -0.87
CA PRO A 310 -0.41 24.07 -1.98
C PRO A 310 -0.40 22.58 -2.36
N ILE A 311 -0.07 22.30 -3.62
CA ILE A 311 0.30 20.96 -4.08
C ILE A 311 1.54 20.50 -3.31
N ILE A 312 1.47 19.29 -2.77
CA ILE A 312 2.55 18.68 -2.01
C ILE A 312 3.43 17.86 -2.95
N LYS A 313 4.73 18.17 -2.96
CA LYS A 313 5.75 17.50 -3.79
C LYS A 313 6.92 16.95 -2.98
N ARG A 314 7.05 17.34 -1.71
CA ARG A 314 8.22 17.09 -0.87
C ARG A 314 7.92 17.18 0.61
N GLY A 315 8.79 16.55 1.41
CA GLY A 315 8.73 16.52 2.86
C GLY A 315 7.71 15.52 3.38
N ILE A 316 7.64 15.42 4.70
CA ILE A 316 6.59 14.68 5.40
C ILE A 316 5.52 15.70 5.78
N VAL A 317 4.30 15.50 5.30
CA VAL A 317 3.20 16.46 5.48
C VAL A 317 2.05 15.78 6.19
N ARG A 318 1.57 16.43 7.26
CA ARG A 318 0.38 16.00 8.00
C ARG A 318 -0.78 16.95 7.71
N PHE A 319 -1.89 16.39 7.27
CA PHE A 319 -3.16 17.07 7.02
C PHE A 319 -4.23 16.43 7.90
N GLU A 320 -4.78 17.18 8.84
CA GLU A 320 -5.65 16.66 9.90
C GLU A 320 -6.84 17.60 10.13
N GLY A 321 -8.01 17.01 10.34
CA GLY A 321 -9.21 17.76 10.65
C GLY A 321 -10.30 16.90 11.26
N ILE A 322 -11.44 17.54 11.50
CA ILE A 322 -12.59 16.97 12.21
C ILE A 322 -13.83 17.17 11.34
N PHE A 323 -14.56 16.08 11.10
CA PHE A 323 -15.90 16.15 10.51
C PHE A 323 -16.93 16.40 11.62
N GLN A 324 -17.95 17.22 11.33
CA GLN A 324 -19.10 17.42 12.23
C GLN A 324 -20.41 17.36 11.45
N ASN A 325 -21.50 17.07 12.17
CA ASN A 325 -22.88 17.04 11.66
C ASN A 325 -23.05 16.11 10.44
N HIS A 326 -22.73 14.84 10.63
CA HIS A 326 -22.54 13.87 9.55
C HIS A 326 -23.25 12.52 9.76
N LYS A 327 -24.31 12.50 10.58
CA LYS A 327 -24.94 11.25 11.06
C LYS A 327 -25.58 10.41 9.95
N ASP A 328 -26.07 11.04 8.89
CA ASP A 328 -26.95 10.38 7.91
C ASP A 328 -26.37 10.24 6.49
N PHE A 329 -25.17 10.76 6.22
CA PHE A 329 -24.61 10.83 4.86
C PHE A 329 -23.14 10.44 4.79
N PRO A 330 -22.67 9.90 3.65
CA PRO A 330 -21.27 9.59 3.44
C PRO A 330 -20.43 10.86 3.40
N TYR A 331 -19.21 10.76 3.91
CA TYR A 331 -18.17 11.77 3.81
C TYR A 331 -16.82 11.12 3.73
N GLN A 332 -15.89 11.84 3.13
CA GLN A 332 -14.64 11.27 2.66
C GLN A 332 -13.52 12.29 2.76
N ILE A 333 -12.31 11.79 2.93
CA ILE A 333 -11.07 12.57 2.91
C ILE A 333 -10.01 11.76 2.18
N GLY A 334 -9.11 12.43 1.46
CA GLY A 334 -8.18 11.71 0.62
C GLY A 334 -7.04 12.55 0.07
N ILE A 335 -6.26 11.89 -0.77
CA ILE A 335 -5.31 12.55 -1.67
C ILE A 335 -5.73 12.34 -3.12
N ALA A 336 -5.36 13.28 -3.97
CA ALA A 336 -5.51 13.19 -5.41
C ALA A 336 -4.17 13.49 -6.07
N ASP A 337 -3.93 12.88 -7.23
CA ASP A 337 -2.89 13.36 -8.15
C ASP A 337 -3.11 14.86 -8.42
N ALA A 338 -2.03 15.63 -8.46
CA ALA A 338 -2.10 17.08 -8.60
C ALA A 338 -2.83 17.56 -9.86
N SER A 339 -2.92 16.73 -10.91
CA SER A 339 -3.65 17.03 -12.16
C SER A 339 -5.17 16.96 -12.03
N VAL A 340 -5.70 16.36 -10.96
CA VAL A 340 -7.15 16.23 -10.77
C VAL A 340 -7.77 17.61 -10.60
N ILE A 341 -8.90 17.86 -11.25
CA ILE A 341 -9.78 19.01 -11.01
C ILE A 341 -11.14 18.39 -10.73
N PHE A 342 -11.72 18.67 -9.56
CA PHE A 342 -13.01 18.09 -9.18
C PHE A 342 -14.16 18.85 -9.83
N ASP A 343 -15.17 18.13 -10.26
CA ASP A 343 -16.38 18.75 -10.78
C ASP A 343 -17.32 19.21 -9.66
N SER A 344 -18.13 20.19 -10.01
CA SER A 344 -19.29 20.59 -9.23
C SER A 344 -20.25 19.41 -9.03
N LYS A 345 -20.80 19.26 -7.82
CA LYS A 345 -21.89 18.33 -7.48
C LYS A 345 -21.56 16.83 -7.63
N LYS A 346 -20.27 16.46 -7.63
CA LYS A 346 -19.79 15.08 -7.85
C LYS A 346 -18.80 14.61 -6.78
N GLU A 347 -18.84 13.31 -6.46
CA GLU A 347 -17.78 12.65 -5.69
C GLU A 347 -16.75 11.97 -6.59
N PRO A 348 -15.51 11.72 -6.12
CA PRO A 348 -14.48 11.12 -6.95
C PRO A 348 -14.80 9.69 -7.43
N GLY A 349 -15.73 9.02 -6.75
CA GLY A 349 -16.23 7.69 -7.11
C GLY A 349 -17.31 7.70 -8.19
N ASP A 350 -17.82 8.86 -8.62
CA ASP A 350 -18.90 8.91 -9.60
C ASP A 350 -18.48 8.35 -10.98
N ILE A 351 -19.40 7.62 -11.59
CA ILE A 351 -19.31 7.14 -12.97
C ILE A 351 -19.53 8.35 -13.91
N LYS A 352 -18.77 8.40 -15.02
CA LYS A 352 -18.87 9.44 -16.06
C LYS A 352 -20.25 9.55 -16.69
#